data_AF-A0A955Y6I1-F1
#
_entry.id   AF-A0A955Y6I1-F1
#
_cell.length_a   1.000
_cell.length_b   1.000
_cell.length_c   1.000
_cell.angle_alpha   90.00
_cell.angle_beta   90.00
_cell.angle_gamma   90.00
#
_symmetry.space_group_name_H-M   'P 1'
#
loop_
_entity.id
_entity.type
_entity.pdbx_description
1 polymer ?
#
loop_
_entity_poly.entity_id
_entity_poly.type
_entity_poly.pdbx_seq_one_letter_code
_entity_poly.pdbx_strand_id
1 'polypeptide(L)'
;MEQAFRPPFPDDWTAALDRAAARGDVVAHAVMGNPYGRRDDPMTHDWLRRTREVLARWPARWLTDHVGCSRADGWNAAPLPLPVSPALRDRVTDHLRWVQDGLGLPVGL
;
A
#
# COMPACT_ATOMS: atom_id res chain seq x y z
N MET A 1 4.85 -1.38 17.83
CA MET A 1 4.57 -2.81 17.61
C MET A 1 4.83 -3.11 16.14
N GLU A 2 5.82 -3.95 15.85
CA GLU A 2 6.45 -4.04 14.53
C GLU A 2 5.80 -5.13 13.68
N GLN A 3 4.72 -4.79 12.96
CA GLN A 3 4.27 -5.61 11.83
C GLN A 3 5.03 -5.23 10.56
N ALA A 4 6.34 -5.45 10.61
CA ALA A 4 7.17 -5.24 9.45
C ALA A 4 7.42 -6.59 8.78
N PHE A 5 7.12 -6.65 7.48
CA PHE A 5 7.86 -7.47 6.52
C PHE A 5 9.34 -7.14 6.73
N ARG A 6 10.03 -7.94 7.56
CA ARG A 6 11.43 -7.69 7.89
C ARG A 6 12.32 -8.68 7.20
N PRO A 7 13.36 -8.21 6.51
CA PRO A 7 14.41 -9.10 6.06
C PRO A 7 15.08 -9.82 7.26
N PRO A 8 15.68 -11.00 7.02
CA PRO A 8 15.78 -11.65 5.72
C PRO A 8 14.48 -12.34 5.33
N PHE A 9 14.07 -12.16 4.07
CA PHE A 9 13.02 -12.97 3.47
C PHE A 9 13.62 -14.29 2.97
N PRO A 10 12.84 -15.38 2.90
CA PRO A 10 13.32 -16.63 2.30
C PRO A 10 13.88 -16.41 0.89
N ASP A 11 15.03 -17.02 0.60
CA ASP A 11 15.75 -16.84 -0.67
C ASP A 11 14.92 -17.32 -1.87
N ASP A 12 14.17 -18.40 -1.69
CA ASP A 12 13.28 -18.96 -2.71
C ASP A 12 12.11 -18.01 -3.06
N TRP A 13 11.53 -17.36 -2.04
CA TRP A 13 10.49 -16.36 -2.21
C TRP A 13 11.00 -15.13 -2.95
N THR A 14 12.14 -14.59 -2.52
CA THR A 14 12.73 -13.40 -3.18
C THR A 14 13.18 -13.72 -4.60
N ALA A 15 13.75 -14.89 -4.88
CA ALA A 15 14.16 -15.29 -6.21
C ALA A 15 12.98 -15.42 -7.19
N ALA A 16 11.82 -15.92 -6.73
CA ALA A 16 10.62 -15.96 -7.55
C ALA A 16 10.12 -14.54 -7.89
N LEU A 17 10.14 -13.63 -6.91
CA LEU A 17 9.72 -12.25 -7.08
C LEU A 17 10.70 -11.46 -7.96
N ASP A 18 12.01 -11.67 -7.81
CA ASP A 18 13.06 -11.10 -8.66
C ASP A 18 12.85 -11.53 -10.14
N ARG A 19 12.56 -12.82 -10.39
CA ARG A 19 12.25 -13.30 -11.75
C ARG A 19 10.96 -12.69 -12.31
N ALA A 20 9.93 -12.53 -11.50
CA ALA A 20 8.68 -11.89 -11.93
C ALA A 20 8.89 -10.40 -12.25
N ALA A 21 9.61 -9.69 -11.39
CA ALA A 21 9.96 -8.29 -11.56
C ALA A 21 10.79 -8.05 -12.83
N ALA A 22 11.75 -8.92 -13.13
CA ALA A 22 12.55 -8.84 -14.35
C ALA A 22 11.72 -8.98 -15.64
N ARG A 23 10.59 -9.68 -15.59
CA ARG A 23 9.62 -9.77 -16.71
C ARG A 23 8.54 -8.67 -16.65
N GLY A 24 8.57 -7.85 -15.61
CA GLY A 24 7.55 -6.85 -15.33
C GLY A 24 6.20 -7.45 -14.94
N ASP A 25 6.11 -8.69 -14.46
CA ASP A 25 4.83 -9.37 -14.17
C ASP A 25 4.29 -9.09 -12.76
N VAL A 26 4.91 -8.18 -12.01
CA VAL A 26 4.54 -7.92 -10.62
C VAL A 26 3.32 -7.00 -10.55
N VAL A 27 2.36 -7.42 -9.75
CA VAL A 27 1.26 -6.61 -9.25
C VAL A 27 1.42 -6.53 -7.74
N ALA A 28 1.38 -5.33 -7.18
CA ALA A 28 1.53 -5.12 -5.75
C ALA A 28 0.16 -5.05 -5.07
N HIS A 29 0.09 -5.58 -3.86
CA HIS A 29 -1.02 -5.39 -2.97
C HIS A 29 -0.52 -4.88 -1.63
N ALA A 30 -1.13 -3.81 -1.13
CA ALA A 30 -0.76 -3.14 0.10
C ALA A 30 -1.89 -3.22 1.13
N VAL A 31 -1.52 -2.96 2.38
CA VAL A 31 -2.43 -2.99 3.54
C VAL A 31 -2.10 -1.78 4.41
N MET A 32 -2.22 -0.57 3.88
CA MET A 32 -1.85 0.64 4.65
C MET A 32 -2.24 2.00 4.06
N GLY A 33 -2.70 2.06 2.81
CA GLY A 33 -3.19 3.26 2.14
C GLY A 33 -4.51 3.71 2.75
N ASN A 34 -4.47 4.09 4.04
CA ASN A 34 -5.61 4.47 4.82
C ASN A 34 -6.13 5.83 4.30
N PRO A 35 -7.29 5.86 3.59
CA PRO A 35 -7.80 7.10 3.04
C PRO A 35 -8.32 8.07 4.13
N TYR A 36 -8.43 7.59 5.37
CA TYR A 36 -8.81 8.38 6.55
C TYR A 36 -7.61 8.95 7.30
N GLY A 37 -6.40 8.50 6.98
CA GLY A 37 -5.17 9.10 7.50
C GLY A 37 -5.05 10.55 7.03
N ARG A 38 -4.45 11.40 7.86
CA ARG A 38 -4.05 12.73 7.42
C ARG A 38 -2.85 12.60 6.47
N ARG A 39 -2.77 13.47 5.46
CA ARG A 39 -1.64 13.44 4.51
C ARG A 39 -0.31 13.80 5.17
N ASP A 40 -0.35 14.58 6.23
CA ASP A 40 0.79 15.01 7.06
C ASP A 40 1.10 14.03 8.20
N ASP A 41 0.42 12.89 8.27
CA ASP A 41 0.69 11.86 9.27
C ASP A 41 2.07 11.22 9.03
N PRO A 42 3.00 11.24 10.01
CA PRO A 42 4.30 10.59 9.90
C PRO A 42 4.23 9.12 9.50
N MET A 43 3.20 8.39 9.94
CA MET A 43 2.99 6.98 9.58
C MET A 43 2.68 6.82 8.09
N THR A 44 1.89 7.72 7.54
CA THR A 44 1.55 7.76 6.11
C THR A 44 2.80 8.03 5.26
N HIS A 45 3.65 8.97 5.68
CA HIS A 45 4.92 9.25 5.02
C HIS A 45 5.91 8.08 5.11
N ASP A 46 6.03 7.44 6.27
CA ASP A 46 6.88 6.26 6.46
C ASP A 46 6.41 5.09 5.59
N TRP A 47 5.08 4.87 5.48
CA TRP A 47 4.53 3.87 4.59
C TRP A 47 4.88 4.15 3.13
N LEU A 48 4.65 5.37 2.62
CA LEU A 48 5.02 5.74 1.25
C LEU A 48 6.51 5.52 0.98
N ARG A 49 7.38 5.92 1.90
CA ARG A 49 8.83 5.74 1.78
C ARG A 49 9.19 4.25 1.66
N ARG A 50 8.69 3.41 2.56
CA ARG A 50 8.96 1.96 2.54
C ARG A 50 8.39 1.28 1.30
N THR A 51 7.20 1.69 0.86
CA THR A 51 6.60 1.19 -0.38
C THR A 51 7.49 1.51 -1.59
N ARG A 52 8.06 2.72 -1.66
CA ARG A 52 9.05 3.06 -2.70
C ARG A 52 10.29 2.17 -2.65
N GLU A 53 10.80 1.86 -1.46
CA GLU A 53 11.96 0.96 -1.31
C GLU A 53 11.66 -0.45 -1.83
N VAL A 54 10.48 -0.98 -1.53
CA VAL A 54 10.02 -2.28 -2.05
C VAL A 54 9.86 -2.23 -3.56
N LEU A 55 9.19 -1.20 -4.10
CA LEU A 55 8.94 -1.04 -5.53
C LEU A 55 10.22 -0.75 -6.32
N ALA A 56 11.26 -0.20 -5.70
CA ALA A 56 12.57 -0.02 -6.33
C ALA A 56 13.26 -1.37 -6.60
N ARG A 57 13.05 -2.38 -5.74
CA ARG A 57 13.56 -3.74 -5.96
C ARG A 57 12.65 -4.56 -6.87
N TRP A 58 11.34 -4.47 -6.66
CA TRP A 58 10.34 -5.22 -7.42
C TRP A 58 9.33 -4.26 -8.05
N PRO A 59 9.66 -3.66 -9.21
CA PRO A 59 8.76 -2.73 -9.89
C PRO A 59 7.44 -3.42 -10.24
N ALA A 60 6.34 -2.85 -9.75
CA ALA A 60 4.99 -3.33 -10.03
C ALA A 60 4.33 -2.53 -11.15
N ARG A 61 3.44 -3.16 -11.92
CA ARG A 61 2.63 -2.49 -12.95
C ARG A 61 1.53 -1.61 -12.34
N TRP A 62 0.95 -2.06 -11.23
CA TRP A 62 -0.04 -1.33 -10.44
C TRP A 62 0.00 -1.81 -8.98
N LEU A 63 -0.60 -1.01 -8.10
CA LEU A 63 -0.74 -1.31 -6.68
C LEU A 63 -2.22 -1.24 -6.27
N THR A 64 -2.70 -2.20 -5.48
CA THR A 64 -4.04 -2.16 -4.86
C THR A 64 -3.95 -2.06 -3.34
N ASP A 65 -4.94 -1.49 -2.68
CA ASP A 65 -5.03 -1.39 -1.22
C ASP A 65 -6.49 -1.45 -0.73
N HIS A 66 -6.70 -1.39 0.58
CA HIS A 66 -8.00 -1.48 1.20
C HIS A 66 -8.57 -0.12 1.59
N VAL A 67 -9.84 0.11 1.28
CA VAL A 67 -10.63 1.12 2.00
C VAL A 67 -10.98 0.57 3.38
N GLY A 68 -10.76 1.36 4.42
CA GLY A 68 -11.14 0.99 5.79
C GLY A 68 -10.17 0.06 6.50
N CYS A 69 -8.91 -0.01 6.05
CA CYS A 69 -7.85 -0.55 6.88
C CYS A 69 -7.57 0.43 8.02
N SER A 70 -8.02 0.07 9.22
CA SER A 70 -7.77 0.81 10.45
C SER A 70 -6.81 0.06 11.36
N ARG A 71 -5.96 0.83 12.04
CA ARG A 71 -5.03 0.31 13.06
C ARG A 71 -5.27 0.99 14.39
N ALA A 72 -5.37 0.21 15.46
CA ALA A 72 -5.44 0.68 16.83
C ALA A 72 -4.78 -0.35 17.75
N ASP A 73 -3.85 0.07 18.61
CA ASP A 73 -3.22 -0.77 19.65
C ASP A 73 -2.69 -2.14 19.18
N GLY A 74 -2.08 -2.19 17.98
CA GLY A 74 -1.56 -3.43 17.39
C GLY A 74 -2.59 -4.30 16.68
N TRP A 75 -3.86 -3.89 16.70
CA TRP A 75 -4.92 -4.49 15.95
C TRP A 75 -5.01 -3.90 14.54
N ASN A 76 -5.27 -4.77 13.57
CA ASN A 76 -5.60 -4.37 12.20
C ASN A 76 -7.02 -4.86 11.90
N ALA A 77 -7.89 -3.94 11.52
CA ALA A 77 -9.18 -4.28 10.96
C ALA A 77 -9.21 -3.78 9.53
N ALA A 78 -9.32 -4.71 8.56
CA ALA A 78 -9.47 -4.36 7.15
C ALA A 78 -10.30 -5.42 6.41
N PRO A 79 -11.33 -5.02 5.64
CA PRO A 79 -11.95 -3.69 5.61
C PRO A 79 -12.96 -3.50 6.74
N LEU A 80 -12.95 -2.34 7.41
CA LEU A 80 -14.07 -1.93 8.27
C LEU A 80 -15.28 -1.54 7.40
N PRO A 81 -16.52 -1.86 7.83
CA PRO A 81 -17.71 -1.41 7.13
C PRO A 81 -17.81 0.12 7.22
N LEU A 82 -17.81 0.75 6.05
CA LEU A 82 -17.89 2.20 5.93
C LEU A 82 -19.15 2.56 5.16
N PRO A 83 -19.90 3.58 5.60
CA PRO A 83 -21.12 3.97 4.92
C PRO A 83 -20.79 4.47 3.52
N VAL A 84 -21.30 3.76 2.52
CA VAL A 84 -21.15 4.14 1.11
C VAL A 84 -21.87 5.48 0.93
N SER A 85 -21.10 6.49 0.55
CA SER A 85 -21.61 7.83 0.30
C SER A 85 -20.79 8.50 -0.82
N PRO A 86 -21.36 9.49 -1.53
CA PRO A 86 -20.60 10.29 -2.48
C PRO A 86 -19.35 10.93 -1.85
N ALA A 87 -19.47 11.42 -0.61
CA ALA A 87 -18.34 11.99 0.13
C ALA A 87 -17.21 10.98 0.36
N LEU A 88 -17.56 9.74 0.71
CA LEU A 88 -16.58 8.66 0.84
C LEU A 88 -15.88 8.38 -0.50
N ARG A 89 -16.65 8.24 -1.58
CA ARG A 89 -16.10 8.01 -2.93
C ARG A 89 -15.12 9.12 -3.31
N ASP A 90 -15.51 10.37 -3.11
CA ASP A 90 -14.70 11.52 -3.49
C ASP A 90 -13.41 11.58 -2.66
N ARG A 91 -13.49 11.31 -1.35
CA ARG A 91 -12.33 11.21 -0.46
C ARG A 91 -11.37 10.09 -0.86
N VAL A 92 -11.88 8.91 -1.18
CA VAL A 92 -11.08 7.77 -1.61
C VAL A 92 -10.41 8.06 -2.95
N THR A 93 -11.14 8.65 -3.90
CA THR A 93 -10.60 9.03 -5.21
C THR A 93 -9.46 10.04 -5.09
N ASP A 94 -9.64 11.06 -4.25
CA ASP A 94 -8.61 12.07 -3.95
C ASP A 94 -7.38 11.43 -3.28
N HIS A 95 -7.59 10.49 -2.35
CA HIS A 95 -6.49 9.77 -1.71
C HIS A 95 -5.71 8.90 -2.71
N LEU A 96 -6.40 8.12 -3.55
CA LEU A 96 -5.76 7.26 -4.55
C LEU A 96 -4.89 8.07 -5.53
N ARG A 97 -5.37 9.25 -5.96
CA ARG A 97 -4.58 10.18 -6.79
C ARG A 97 -3.31 10.63 -6.08
N TRP A 98 -3.43 11.05 -4.82
CA TRP A 98 -2.28 11.47 -4.03
C TRP A 98 -1.25 10.35 -3.83
N VAL A 99 -1.69 9.11 -3.58
CA VAL A 99 -0.77 7.96 -3.48
C VAL A 99 -0.13 7.64 -4.84
N GLN A 100 -0.92 7.65 -5.92
CA GLN A 100 -0.43 7.45 -7.29
C GLN A 100 0.66 8.47 -7.64
N ASP A 101 0.43 9.76 -7.36
CA ASP A 101 1.43 10.82 -7.58
C ASP A 101 2.68 10.59 -6.70
N GLY A 102 2.48 10.12 -5.46
CA GLY A 102 3.55 9.81 -4.54
C GLY A 102 4.42 8.62 -4.98
N LEU A 103 3.84 7.60 -5.60
CA LEU A 103 4.54 6.37 -5.95
C LEU A 103 4.95 6.29 -7.43
N GLY A 104 4.34 7.10 -8.31
CA GLY A 104 4.63 7.12 -9.74
C GLY A 104 4.12 5.89 -10.52
N LEU A 105 3.11 5.18 -9.99
CA LEU A 105 2.46 4.04 -10.65
C LEU A 105 0.95 4.05 -10.39
N PRO A 106 0.13 3.38 -11.22
CA PRO A 106 -1.31 3.26 -11.00
C PRO A 106 -1.66 2.65 -9.64
N VAL A 107 -2.63 3.26 -8.94
CA VAL A 107 -3.11 2.80 -7.62
C VAL A 107 -4.62 2.62 -7.63
N GLY A 108 -5.10 1.49 -7.12
CA GLY A 108 -6.51 1.14 -7.01
C GLY A 108 -6.88 0.54 -5.66
N LEU A 109 -8.14 0.10 -5.58
CA LEU A 109 -8.65 -0.75 -4.50
C LEU A 109 -8.69 -2.21 -4.96
#